data_AF-A0A7T7RI13-F1
#
_entry.id   AF-A0A7T7RI13-F1
#
_cell.length_a   1.000
_cell.length_b   1.000
_cell.length_c   1.000
_cell.angle_alpha   90.00
_cell.angle_beta   90.00
_cell.angle_gamma   90.00
#
_symmetry.space_group_name_H-M   'P 1'
#
loop_
_entity.id
_entity.type
_entity.pdbx_description
1 polymer ?
#
loop_
_entity_poly.entity_id
_entity_poly.type
_entity_poly.pdbx_seq_one_letter_code
_entity_poly.pdbx_strand_id
1 'polypeptide(L)'
;MLKRHAGQAVVATAIISEAVLTQLRGPEAGIAVGVAVAAGGLWAAQGRARQKSAVSMGAAAQALTWQPHAGRRPRPSDSDTYRHLAARMRQTTEHVRRTTAERGLEKVTLATSDETGSWADARSTGHGRRGHVWLGMRWLHPRHTAHLPAVLEHELAHLQRRDTSKRISAEAVAVATAGLAAGLLSLPAFILTAAAVWVLTILFFWWGELACDLAAVRVCGRTAVADMWREDLERDRARSFLPRIWVTARSVRTHPPMRLRILWAEHVPLPDGPGQEPHPLHTAAAS
;
A
#
# COMPACT_ATOMS: atom_id res chain seq x y z
N MET A 1 -3.22 -4.31 22.58
CA MET A 1 -2.36 -4.86 21.50
C MET A 1 -1.23 -3.93 21.05
N LEU A 2 -1.45 -2.63 20.79
CA LEU A 2 -0.37 -1.69 20.43
C LEU A 2 0.77 -1.57 21.48
N LYS A 3 0.43 -1.57 22.77
CA LYS A 3 1.42 -1.64 23.87
C LYS A 3 2.24 -2.94 23.86
N ARG A 4 1.66 -4.05 23.36
CA ARG A 4 2.29 -5.38 23.31
C ARG A 4 3.32 -5.45 22.18
N HIS A 5 3.05 -4.85 21.02
CA HIS A 5 4.01 -4.80 19.91
C HIS A 5 5.12 -3.76 20.13
N ALA A 6 4.83 -2.63 20.78
CA ALA A 6 5.86 -1.70 21.21
C ALA A 6 6.75 -2.33 22.29
N GLY A 7 6.16 -3.04 23.26
CA GLY A 7 6.90 -3.81 24.27
C GLY A 7 7.76 -4.93 23.66
N GLN A 8 7.23 -5.67 22.67
CA GLN A 8 8.00 -6.71 21.97
C GLN A 8 9.15 -6.13 21.14
N ALA A 9 8.96 -4.97 20.49
CA ALA A 9 10.05 -4.30 19.80
C ALA A 9 11.13 -3.81 20.78
N VAL A 10 10.74 -3.21 21.90
CA VAL A 10 11.67 -2.78 22.96
C VAL A 10 12.43 -3.96 23.55
N VAL A 11 11.75 -5.08 23.83
CA VAL A 11 12.37 -6.31 24.37
C VAL A 11 13.30 -6.95 23.33
N ALA A 12 12.91 -7.01 22.05
CA ALA A 12 13.78 -7.53 21.00
C ALA A 12 15.02 -6.63 20.80
N THR A 13 14.86 -5.30 20.83
CA THR A 13 15.98 -4.36 20.78
C THR A 13 16.87 -4.49 22.02
N ALA A 14 16.31 -4.71 23.21
CA ALA A 14 17.08 -4.93 24.43
C ALA A 14 17.88 -6.24 24.38
N ILE A 15 17.27 -7.35 23.96
CA ILE A 15 17.95 -8.65 23.82
C ILE A 15 19.05 -8.58 22.76
N ILE A 16 18.81 -7.92 21.62
CA ILE A 16 19.83 -7.72 20.59
C ILE A 16 20.95 -6.82 21.12
N SER A 17 20.61 -5.75 21.84
CA SER A 17 21.61 -4.86 22.45
C SER A 17 22.46 -5.59 23.48
N GLU A 18 21.85 -6.45 24.31
CA GLU A 18 22.54 -7.24 25.34
C GLU A 18 23.40 -8.36 24.72
N ALA A 19 22.91 -9.03 23.67
CA ALA A 19 23.68 -10.02 22.91
C ALA A 19 24.88 -9.40 22.15
N VAL A 20 24.71 -8.17 21.64
CA VAL A 20 25.77 -7.42 20.95
C VAL A 20 26.77 -6.86 21.97
N LEU A 21 26.32 -6.34 23.11
CA LEU A 21 27.17 -5.84 24.20
C LEU A 21 27.96 -6.97 24.88
N THR A 22 27.43 -8.19 24.93
CA THR A 22 28.12 -9.35 25.50
C THR A 22 29.19 -9.94 24.58
N GLN A 23 29.09 -9.74 23.25
CA GLN A 23 30.09 -10.22 22.28
C GLN A 23 31.08 -9.15 21.79
N LEU A 24 30.70 -7.86 21.82
CA LEU A 24 31.55 -6.76 21.32
C LEU A 24 32.05 -5.91 22.49
N ARG A 25 33.29 -6.16 22.89
CA ARG A 25 33.95 -5.44 23.98
C ARG A 25 34.46 -4.09 23.48
N GLY A 26 33.91 -2.99 23.99
CA GLY A 26 34.46 -1.65 23.82
C GLY A 26 33.40 -0.53 23.75
N PRO A 27 33.79 0.73 24.03
CA PRO A 27 32.88 1.89 23.96
C PRO A 27 32.30 2.10 22.56
N GLU A 28 33.04 1.70 21.52
CA GLU A 28 32.65 1.79 20.11
C GLU A 28 31.38 0.97 19.81
N ALA A 29 31.26 -0.23 20.38
CA ALA A 29 30.08 -1.07 20.20
C ALA A 29 28.84 -0.46 20.88
N GLY A 30 29.02 0.13 22.07
CA GLY A 30 27.95 0.88 22.75
C GLY A 30 27.48 2.08 21.95
N ILE A 31 28.40 2.84 21.34
CA ILE A 31 28.09 3.96 20.46
C ILE A 31 27.33 3.48 19.21
N ALA A 32 27.79 2.41 18.55
CA ALA A 32 27.15 1.86 17.36
C ALA A 32 25.70 1.42 17.63
N VAL A 33 25.46 0.73 18.75
CA VAL A 33 24.10 0.36 19.20
C VAL A 33 23.26 1.61 19.47
N GLY A 34 23.80 2.59 20.20
CA GLY A 34 23.10 3.84 20.49
C GLY A 34 22.66 4.60 19.23
N VAL A 35 23.57 4.74 18.26
CA VAL A 35 23.29 5.39 16.96
C VAL A 35 22.25 4.60 16.17
N ALA A 36 22.37 3.27 16.10
CA ALA A 36 21.41 2.42 15.38
C ALA A 36 19.99 2.52 15.95
N VAL A 37 19.86 2.47 17.28
CA VAL A 37 18.57 2.63 17.97
C VAL A 37 17.98 4.01 17.74
N ALA A 38 18.79 5.08 17.84
CA ALA A 38 18.35 6.44 17.58
C ALA A 38 17.87 6.63 16.13
N ALA A 39 18.63 6.13 15.15
CA ALA A 39 18.29 6.23 13.73
C ALA A 39 17.00 5.48 13.38
N GLY A 40 16.87 4.23 13.82
CA GLY A 40 15.64 3.44 13.61
C GLY A 40 14.43 4.05 14.34
N GLY A 41 14.63 4.52 15.58
CA GLY A 41 13.59 5.18 16.37
C GLY A 41 13.09 6.47 15.72
N LEU A 42 14.00 7.32 15.22
CA LEU A 42 13.66 8.55 14.51
C LEU A 42 12.92 8.26 13.20
N TRP A 43 13.36 7.25 12.44
CA TRP A 43 12.67 6.82 11.21
C TRP A 43 11.23 6.39 11.51
N ALA A 44 11.05 5.55 12.54
CA ALA A 44 9.73 5.10 12.95
C ALA A 44 8.84 6.26 13.41
N ALA A 45 9.38 7.21 14.18
CA ALA A 45 8.65 8.38 14.66
C ALA A 45 8.21 9.29 13.51
N GLN A 46 9.12 9.61 12.59
CA GLN A 46 8.84 10.42 11.41
C GLN A 46 7.82 9.73 10.48
N GLY A 47 7.99 8.43 10.24
CA GLY A 47 7.05 7.63 9.45
C GLY A 47 5.64 7.63 10.05
N ARG A 48 5.52 7.43 11.36
CA ARG A 48 4.21 7.48 12.07
C ARG A 48 3.59 8.88 12.04
N ALA A 49 4.39 9.93 12.19
CA ALA A 49 3.90 11.31 12.09
C ALA A 49 3.33 11.60 10.70
N ARG A 50 4.07 11.23 9.63
CA ARG A 50 3.59 11.34 8.24
C ARG A 50 2.33 10.53 7.99
N GLN A 51 2.28 9.29 8.47
CA GLN A 51 1.11 8.42 8.39
C GLN A 51 -0.12 9.04 9.05
N LYS A 52 0.02 9.55 10.29
CA LYS A 52 -1.07 10.18 11.03
C LYS A 52 -1.55 11.45 10.33
N SER A 53 -0.62 12.28 9.85
CA SER A 53 -0.93 13.49 9.07
C SER A 53 -1.73 13.14 7.81
N ALA A 54 -1.25 12.17 7.02
CA ALA A 54 -1.91 11.74 5.80
C ALA A 54 -3.35 11.23 6.02
N VAL A 55 -3.59 10.43 7.07
CA VAL A 55 -4.95 10.00 7.45
C VAL A 55 -5.80 11.19 7.90
N SER A 56 -5.24 12.14 8.65
CA SER A 56 -5.98 13.31 9.15
C SER A 56 -6.42 14.27 8.05
N MET A 57 -5.59 14.46 7.01
CA MET A 57 -5.92 15.26 5.84
C MET A 57 -7.00 14.61 4.97
N GLY A 58 -7.21 13.30 5.09
CA GLY A 58 -8.15 12.57 4.24
C GLY A 58 -9.60 13.04 4.33
N ALA A 59 -10.02 13.62 5.46
CA ALA A 59 -11.36 14.20 5.58
C ALA A 59 -11.51 15.49 4.76
N ALA A 60 -10.49 16.36 4.78
CA ALA A 60 -10.47 17.57 3.97
C ALA A 60 -10.36 17.25 2.48
N ALA A 61 -9.47 16.32 2.11
CA ALA A 61 -9.34 15.84 0.73
C ALA A 61 -10.66 15.27 0.20
N GLN A 62 -11.33 14.42 0.98
CA GLN A 62 -12.64 13.89 0.62
C GLN A 62 -13.69 14.99 0.44
N ALA A 63 -13.73 15.98 1.33
CA ALA A 63 -14.67 17.09 1.24
C ALA A 63 -14.45 17.95 -0.01
N LEU A 64 -13.20 18.10 -0.45
CA LEU A 64 -12.84 18.93 -1.60
C LEU A 64 -13.01 18.20 -2.93
N THR A 65 -12.63 16.93 -3.02
CA THR A 65 -12.49 16.26 -4.33
C THR A 65 -13.50 15.14 -4.58
N TRP A 66 -14.15 14.64 -3.53
CA TRP A 66 -15.07 13.51 -3.64
C TRP A 66 -16.52 13.88 -3.35
N GLN A 67 -16.78 14.52 -2.20
CA GLN A 67 -18.13 14.91 -1.77
C GLN A 67 -18.89 15.80 -2.76
N PRO A 68 -18.27 16.76 -3.48
CA PRO A 68 -19.00 17.59 -4.44
C PRO A 68 -19.64 16.79 -5.58
N HIS A 69 -19.06 15.64 -5.91
CA HIS A 69 -19.53 14.75 -6.96
C HIS A 69 -20.42 13.62 -6.41
N ALA A 70 -20.01 12.99 -5.30
CA ALA A 70 -20.78 11.90 -4.69
C ALA A 70 -22.09 12.40 -4.06
N GLY A 71 -22.06 13.55 -3.37
CA GLY A 71 -23.18 14.08 -2.60
C GLY A 71 -24.24 14.81 -3.42
N ARG A 72 -23.88 15.30 -4.63
CA ARG A 72 -24.82 16.01 -5.50
C ARG A 72 -25.65 15.04 -6.34
N ARG A 73 -26.98 15.23 -6.33
CA ARG A 73 -27.87 14.55 -7.29
C ARG A 73 -27.61 15.13 -8.70
N PRO A 74 -27.25 14.31 -9.70
CA PRO A 74 -26.99 14.82 -11.05
C PRO A 74 -28.27 15.41 -11.66
N ARG A 75 -28.13 16.50 -12.41
CA ARG A 75 -29.22 17.14 -13.15
C ARG A 75 -29.36 16.53 -14.55
N PRO A 76 -30.55 16.58 -15.17
CA PRO A 76 -30.72 16.15 -16.57
C PRO A 76 -29.84 16.92 -17.57
N SER A 77 -29.46 18.15 -17.24
CA SER A 77 -28.56 19.00 -18.01
C SER A 77 -27.07 18.69 -17.83
N ASP A 78 -26.69 17.88 -16.83
CA ASP A 78 -25.29 17.53 -16.60
C ASP A 78 -24.82 16.55 -17.69
N SER A 79 -23.54 16.59 -18.08
CA SER A 79 -23.02 15.66 -19.10
C SER A 79 -23.11 14.20 -18.67
N ASP A 80 -23.23 13.27 -19.62
CA ASP A 80 -23.26 11.83 -19.35
C ASP A 80 -22.06 11.36 -18.55
N THR A 81 -20.87 11.85 -18.89
CA THR A 81 -19.63 11.57 -18.17
C THR A 81 -19.72 12.01 -16.71
N TYR A 82 -20.23 13.21 -16.43
CA TYR A 82 -20.39 13.68 -15.06
C TYR A 82 -21.41 12.84 -14.27
N ARG A 83 -22.55 12.50 -14.89
CA ARG A 83 -23.58 11.65 -14.26
C ARG A 83 -23.01 10.28 -13.91
N HIS A 84 -22.24 9.68 -14.81
CA HIS A 84 -21.55 8.41 -14.59
C HIS A 84 -20.56 8.51 -13.43
N LEU A 85 -19.67 9.50 -13.45
CA LEU A 85 -18.67 9.72 -12.39
C LEU A 85 -19.34 9.86 -11.01
N ALA A 86 -20.36 10.70 -10.91
CA ALA A 86 -21.10 10.92 -9.67
C ALA A 86 -21.79 9.63 -9.17
N ALA A 87 -22.38 8.84 -10.08
CA ALA A 87 -22.97 7.55 -9.74
C ALA A 87 -21.92 6.54 -9.25
N ARG A 88 -20.77 6.44 -9.93
CA ARG A 88 -19.67 5.56 -9.53
C ARG A 88 -19.10 5.96 -8.17
N MET A 89 -18.87 7.25 -7.92
CA MET A 89 -18.39 7.71 -6.61
C MET A 89 -19.38 7.39 -5.48
N ARG A 90 -20.69 7.49 -5.71
CA ARG A 90 -21.71 7.06 -4.74
C ARG A 90 -21.66 5.56 -4.45
N GLN A 91 -21.63 4.74 -5.51
CA GLN A 91 -21.53 3.28 -5.38
C GLN A 91 -20.27 2.87 -4.61
N THR A 92 -19.12 3.47 -4.96
CA THR A 92 -17.85 3.25 -4.26
C THR A 92 -17.92 3.69 -2.80
N THR A 93 -18.56 4.83 -2.51
CA THR A 93 -18.74 5.29 -1.13
C THR A 93 -19.55 4.30 -0.31
N GLU A 94 -20.66 3.80 -0.87
CA GLU A 94 -21.51 2.85 -0.18
C GLU A 94 -20.81 1.50 0.02
N HIS A 95 -20.09 1.03 -0.99
CA HIS A 95 -19.26 -0.17 -0.88
C HIS A 95 -18.21 -0.04 0.23
N VAL A 96 -17.42 1.04 0.21
CA VAL A 96 -16.39 1.28 1.23
C VAL A 96 -17.01 1.41 2.62
N ARG A 97 -18.19 2.02 2.75
CA ARG A 97 -18.91 2.13 4.02
C ARG A 97 -19.26 0.74 4.59
N ARG A 98 -19.82 -0.15 3.78
CA ARG A 98 -20.15 -1.53 4.18
C ARG A 98 -18.90 -2.32 4.52
N THR A 99 -17.92 -2.33 3.63
CA THR A 99 -16.66 -3.07 3.80
C THR A 99 -15.85 -2.57 5.01
N THR A 100 -15.90 -1.27 5.31
CA THR A 100 -15.27 -0.68 6.51
C THR A 100 -15.85 -1.29 7.78
N ALA A 101 -17.18 -1.39 7.86
CA ALA A 101 -17.86 -1.97 9.01
C ALA A 101 -17.54 -3.46 9.17
N GLU A 102 -17.62 -4.24 8.09
CA GLU A 102 -17.34 -5.68 8.07
C GLU A 102 -15.90 -6.01 8.46
N ARG A 103 -14.93 -5.19 8.01
CA ARG A 103 -13.49 -5.41 8.26
C ARG A 103 -13.01 -4.83 9.58
N GLY A 104 -13.90 -4.34 10.44
CA GLY A 104 -13.55 -3.75 11.74
C GLY A 104 -12.73 -2.47 11.63
N LEU A 105 -12.84 -1.74 10.53
CA LEU A 105 -12.31 -0.38 10.42
C LEU A 105 -13.34 0.61 11.01
N GLU A 106 -12.86 1.73 11.54
CA GLU A 106 -13.70 2.79 12.13
C GLU A 106 -14.17 3.77 11.05
N LYS A 107 -13.26 4.16 10.16
CA LYS A 107 -13.53 5.14 9.11
C LYS A 107 -12.53 4.99 7.97
N VAL A 108 -13.02 4.92 6.74
CA VAL A 108 -12.20 5.03 5.52
C VAL A 108 -12.70 6.23 4.73
N THR A 109 -11.79 7.17 4.44
CA THR A 109 -12.09 8.34 3.60
C THR A 109 -11.63 8.12 2.16
N LEU A 110 -12.34 8.73 1.19
CA LEU A 110 -12.06 8.61 -0.24
C LEU A 110 -11.79 9.98 -0.85
N ALA A 111 -10.74 10.11 -1.65
CA ALA A 111 -10.45 11.32 -2.42
C ALA A 111 -9.96 10.98 -3.82
N THR A 112 -10.13 11.90 -4.77
CA THR A 112 -9.45 11.80 -6.06
C THR A 112 -8.02 12.31 -5.97
N SER A 113 -7.11 11.69 -6.73
CA SER A 113 -5.68 12.02 -6.71
C SER A 113 -5.30 13.08 -7.75
N ASP A 114 -5.99 14.22 -7.78
CA ASP A 114 -5.68 15.29 -8.75
C ASP A 114 -4.32 15.96 -8.44
N GLU A 115 -3.86 15.88 -7.18
CA GLU A 115 -2.63 16.51 -6.69
C GLU A 115 -1.32 15.78 -7.07
N THR A 116 -1.38 14.54 -7.55
CA THR A 116 -0.17 13.71 -7.77
C THR A 116 0.24 13.54 -9.24
N GLY A 117 -0.54 14.08 -10.18
CA GLY A 117 -0.24 14.02 -11.62
C GLY A 117 -0.41 12.63 -12.26
N SER A 118 -0.89 11.61 -11.54
CA SER A 118 -1.13 10.27 -12.09
C SER A 118 -2.62 9.97 -12.16
N TRP A 119 -3.18 10.12 -13.35
CA TRP A 119 -4.58 9.82 -13.68
C TRP A 119 -5.00 8.38 -13.33
N ALA A 120 -4.02 7.46 -13.27
CA ALA A 120 -4.19 6.02 -13.06
C ALA A 120 -3.71 5.53 -11.68
N ASP A 121 -3.40 6.41 -10.74
CA ASP A 121 -2.91 5.98 -9.43
C ASP A 121 -4.02 5.43 -8.53
N ALA A 122 -3.68 4.53 -7.62
CA ALA A 122 -4.50 4.18 -6.48
C ALA A 122 -3.57 3.97 -5.30
N ARG A 123 -3.90 4.58 -4.15
CA ARG A 123 -3.04 4.51 -2.97
C ARG A 123 -3.88 4.51 -1.72
N SER A 124 -3.39 3.86 -0.69
CA SER A 124 -4.01 3.85 0.63
C SER A 124 -3.00 4.10 1.74
N THR A 125 -3.51 4.69 2.83
CA THR A 125 -2.76 4.84 4.08
C THR A 125 -3.69 4.63 5.26
N GLY A 126 -3.27 3.83 6.22
CA GLY A 126 -4.05 3.50 7.41
C GLY A 126 -3.34 3.91 8.69
N HIS A 127 -4.05 4.31 9.72
CA HIS A 127 -3.54 4.49 11.07
C HIS A 127 -4.55 3.98 12.10
N GLY A 128 -4.17 2.94 12.85
CA GLY A 128 -5.07 2.28 13.79
C GLY A 128 -6.24 1.60 13.07
N ARG A 129 -7.47 2.05 13.32
CA ARG A 129 -8.69 1.58 12.64
C ARG A 129 -9.19 2.55 11.57
N ARG A 130 -8.47 3.64 11.33
CA ARG A 130 -8.84 4.66 10.33
C ARG A 130 -7.97 4.52 9.09
N GLY A 131 -8.51 4.82 7.93
CA GLY A 131 -7.79 4.78 6.66
C GLY A 131 -8.24 5.85 5.69
N HIS A 132 -7.43 6.04 4.67
CA HIS A 132 -7.71 6.92 3.56
C HIS A 132 -7.25 6.25 2.27
N VAL A 133 -8.06 6.35 1.22
CA VAL A 133 -7.77 5.86 -0.12
C VAL A 133 -7.87 7.03 -1.10
N TRP A 134 -6.82 7.20 -1.89
CA TRP A 134 -6.80 8.07 -3.06
C TRP A 134 -7.03 7.24 -4.31
N LEU A 135 -7.93 7.69 -5.17
CA LEU A 135 -8.22 7.05 -6.45
C LEU A 135 -8.01 8.04 -7.59
N GLY A 136 -7.20 7.67 -8.57
CA GLY A 136 -7.08 8.40 -9.82
C GLY A 136 -8.39 8.43 -10.59
N MET A 137 -8.64 9.53 -11.30
CA MET A 137 -9.87 9.73 -12.07
C MET A 137 -10.10 8.67 -13.16
N ARG A 138 -9.05 7.97 -13.62
CA ARG A 138 -9.18 6.84 -14.56
C ARG A 138 -10.16 5.79 -14.05
N TRP A 139 -10.05 5.39 -12.79
CA TRP A 139 -10.84 4.29 -12.22
C TRP A 139 -12.34 4.62 -12.15
N LEU A 140 -12.68 5.90 -12.19
CA LEU A 140 -14.06 6.38 -12.18
C LEU A 140 -14.57 6.68 -13.60
N HIS A 141 -13.67 6.79 -14.58
CA HIS A 141 -14.01 7.14 -15.95
C HIS A 141 -14.74 5.98 -16.66
N PRO A 142 -15.80 6.24 -17.46
CA PRO A 142 -16.61 5.19 -18.10
C PRO A 142 -15.79 4.16 -18.89
N ARG A 143 -14.72 4.60 -19.55
CA ARG A 143 -13.86 3.72 -20.38
C ARG A 143 -12.98 2.74 -19.59
N HIS A 144 -12.76 2.96 -18.30
CA HIS A 144 -11.79 2.19 -17.50
C HIS A 144 -12.35 1.71 -16.15
N THR A 145 -13.62 2.01 -15.84
CA THR A 145 -14.20 1.71 -14.52
C THR A 145 -14.40 0.23 -14.25
N ALA A 146 -14.25 -0.64 -15.26
CA ALA A 146 -14.33 -2.08 -15.13
C ALA A 146 -13.33 -2.65 -14.10
N HIS A 147 -12.17 -2.00 -13.96
CA HIS A 147 -11.11 -2.41 -13.02
C HIS A 147 -11.22 -1.76 -11.63
N LEU A 148 -12.15 -0.82 -11.43
CA LEU A 148 -12.38 -0.16 -10.13
C LEU A 148 -12.59 -1.15 -8.97
N PRO A 149 -13.35 -2.25 -9.11
CA PRO A 149 -13.52 -3.21 -8.02
C PRO A 149 -12.19 -3.83 -7.59
N ALA A 150 -11.38 -4.30 -8.56
CA ALA A 150 -10.11 -4.96 -8.30
C ALA A 150 -9.10 -4.02 -7.61
N VAL A 151 -8.93 -2.80 -8.13
CA VAL A 151 -8.00 -1.83 -7.53
C VAL A 151 -8.47 -1.37 -6.15
N LEU A 152 -9.78 -1.18 -5.95
CA LEU A 152 -10.31 -0.77 -4.66
C LEU A 152 -10.13 -1.85 -3.60
N GLU A 153 -10.42 -3.11 -3.94
CA GLU A 153 -10.25 -4.23 -3.00
C GLU A 153 -8.78 -4.45 -2.63
N HIS A 154 -7.88 -4.25 -3.58
CA HIS A 154 -6.45 -4.22 -3.33
C HIS A 154 -6.07 -3.15 -2.29
N GLU A 155 -6.53 -1.90 -2.47
CA GLU A 155 -6.24 -0.81 -1.52
C GLU A 155 -6.90 -1.01 -0.14
N LEU A 156 -8.13 -1.55 -0.10
CA LEU A 156 -8.79 -1.88 1.16
C LEU A 156 -8.07 -3.01 1.91
N ALA A 157 -7.45 -3.95 1.19
CA ALA A 157 -6.64 -5.01 1.80
C ALA A 157 -5.39 -4.46 2.50
N HIS A 158 -4.73 -3.44 1.94
CA HIS A 158 -3.62 -2.75 2.62
C HIS A 158 -4.04 -2.14 3.96
N LEU A 159 -5.21 -1.50 3.99
CA LEU A 159 -5.76 -0.91 5.22
C LEU A 159 -6.06 -2.00 6.27
N GLN A 160 -6.73 -3.08 5.86
CA GLN A 160 -7.07 -4.20 6.75
C GLN A 160 -5.83 -4.86 7.33
N ARG A 161 -4.79 -5.05 6.50
CA ARG A 161 -3.52 -5.67 6.90
C ARG A 161 -2.59 -4.71 7.61
N ARG A 162 -2.91 -3.41 7.67
CA ARG A 162 -2.10 -2.34 8.27
C ARG A 162 -0.71 -2.25 7.65
N ASP A 163 -0.63 -2.41 6.34
CA ASP A 163 0.65 -2.54 5.64
C ASP A 163 1.51 -1.27 5.75
N THR A 164 0.91 -0.08 5.81
CA THR A 164 1.65 1.17 6.07
C THR A 164 2.42 1.13 7.40
N SER A 165 1.80 0.63 8.49
CA SER A 165 2.47 0.52 9.79
C SER A 165 3.53 -0.57 9.80
N LYS A 166 3.28 -1.69 9.13
CA LYS A 166 4.27 -2.77 8.96
C LYS A 166 5.49 -2.28 8.18
N ARG A 167 5.26 -1.54 7.10
CA ARG A 167 6.31 -0.91 6.29
C ARG A 167 7.19 0.03 7.11
N ILE A 168 6.58 0.97 7.85
CA ILE A 168 7.35 1.89 8.72
C ILE A 168 8.22 1.11 9.71
N SER A 169 7.68 0.03 10.27
CA SER A 169 8.42 -0.81 11.23
C SER A 169 9.57 -1.57 10.56
N ALA A 170 9.33 -2.15 9.37
CA ALA A 170 10.35 -2.84 8.60
C ALA A 170 11.48 -1.90 8.15
N GLU A 171 11.16 -0.71 7.63
CA GLU A 171 12.16 0.29 7.24
C GLU A 171 12.96 0.77 8.45
N ALA A 172 12.31 1.00 9.60
CA ALA A 172 13.00 1.40 10.82
C ALA A 172 13.99 0.32 11.31
N VAL A 173 13.60 -0.96 11.25
CA VAL A 173 14.49 -2.08 11.56
C VAL A 173 15.64 -2.15 10.54
N ALA A 174 15.36 -2.00 9.25
CA ALA A 174 16.39 -1.98 8.22
C ALA A 174 17.43 -0.86 8.44
N VAL A 175 16.97 0.34 8.80
CA VAL A 175 17.84 1.49 9.13
C VAL A 175 18.68 1.20 10.36
N ALA A 176 18.09 0.65 11.43
CA ALA A 176 18.82 0.27 12.63
C ALA A 176 19.89 -0.80 12.33
N THR A 177 19.52 -1.85 11.59
CA THR A 177 20.45 -2.92 11.21
C THR A 177 21.59 -2.41 10.35
N ALA A 178 21.31 -1.53 9.37
CA ALA A 178 22.34 -0.93 8.54
C ALA A 178 23.29 -0.02 9.36
N GLY A 179 22.74 0.79 10.27
CA GLY A 179 23.54 1.64 11.16
C GLY A 179 24.43 0.82 12.10
N LEU A 180 23.90 -0.27 12.65
CA LEU A 180 24.64 -1.20 13.50
C LEU A 180 25.77 -1.87 12.71
N ALA A 181 25.46 -2.38 11.52
CA ALA A 181 26.43 -3.01 10.63
C ALA A 181 27.56 -2.04 10.22
N ALA A 182 27.24 -0.77 9.97
CA ALA A 182 28.24 0.24 9.60
C ALA A 182 29.27 0.51 10.72
N GLY A 183 28.84 0.40 11.98
CA GLY A 183 29.72 0.65 13.13
C GLY A 183 30.54 -0.57 13.59
N LEU A 184 30.15 -1.78 13.17
CA LEU A 184 30.71 -3.02 13.73
C LEU A 184 31.41 -3.92 12.71
N LEU A 185 31.12 -3.75 11.42
CA LEU A 185 31.64 -4.62 10.37
C LEU A 185 32.74 -3.94 9.57
N SER A 186 33.62 -4.75 9.00
CA SER A 186 34.52 -4.28 7.95
C SER A 186 33.72 -3.80 6.73
N LEU A 187 34.31 -2.91 5.92
CA LEU A 187 33.61 -2.35 4.75
C LEU A 187 33.00 -3.42 3.81
N PRO A 188 33.70 -4.52 3.45
CA PRO A 188 33.10 -5.57 2.62
C PRO A 188 31.91 -6.27 3.30
N ALA A 189 32.02 -6.58 4.59
CA ALA A 189 30.96 -7.24 5.36
C ALA A 189 29.75 -6.31 5.55
N PHE A 190 29.98 -5.01 5.75
CA PHE A 190 28.93 -3.99 5.77
C PHE A 190 28.18 -3.92 4.43
N ILE A 191 28.90 -3.85 3.29
CA ILE A 191 28.28 -3.78 1.95
C ILE A 191 27.37 -4.98 1.71
N LEU A 192 27.84 -6.20 2.02
CA LEU A 192 27.05 -7.42 1.88
C LEU A 192 25.82 -7.41 2.78
N THR A 193 25.98 -6.98 4.04
CA THR A 193 24.87 -6.89 5.00
C THR A 193 23.82 -5.87 4.55
N ALA A 194 24.25 -4.69 4.12
CA ALA A 194 23.36 -3.65 3.61
C ALA A 194 22.60 -4.11 2.35
N ALA A 195 23.27 -4.81 1.43
CA ALA A 195 22.63 -5.39 0.26
C ALA A 195 21.60 -6.46 0.64
N ALA A 196 21.91 -7.35 1.59
CA ALA A 196 20.98 -8.36 2.08
C ALA A 196 19.75 -7.73 2.75
N VAL A 197 19.94 -6.75 3.63
CA VAL A 197 18.85 -5.99 4.28
C VAL A 197 17.98 -5.30 3.23
N TRP A 198 18.59 -4.70 2.21
CA TRP A 198 17.86 -4.08 1.11
C TRP A 198 16.99 -5.10 0.39
N VAL A 199 17.55 -6.24 -0.04
CA VAL A 199 16.82 -7.28 -0.77
C VAL A 199 15.67 -7.84 0.06
N LEU A 200 15.91 -8.14 1.34
CA LEU A 200 14.87 -8.62 2.26
C LEU A 200 13.74 -7.61 2.42
N THR A 201 14.07 -6.32 2.48
CA THR A 201 13.07 -5.24 2.57
C THR A 201 12.22 -5.17 1.29
N ILE A 202 12.84 -5.31 0.11
CA ILE A 202 12.11 -5.39 -1.17
C ILE A 202 11.15 -6.59 -1.17
N LEU A 203 11.65 -7.79 -0.83
CA LEU A 203 10.83 -9.00 -0.82
C LEU A 203 9.67 -8.91 0.16
N PHE A 204 9.89 -8.27 1.33
CA PHE A 204 8.84 -8.00 2.29
C PHE A 204 7.73 -7.10 1.72
N PHE A 205 8.08 -6.04 0.98
CA PHE A 205 7.10 -5.18 0.33
C PHE A 205 6.38 -5.89 -0.81
N TRP A 206 7.10 -6.67 -1.62
CA TRP A 206 6.49 -7.46 -2.69
C TRP A 206 5.47 -8.45 -2.15
N TRP A 207 5.79 -9.14 -1.06
CA TRP A 207 4.83 -10.01 -0.38
C TRP A 207 3.60 -9.24 0.11
N GLY A 208 3.80 -8.01 0.60
CA GLY A 208 2.75 -7.04 0.90
C GLY A 208 1.76 -6.90 -0.27
N GLU A 209 2.27 -6.48 -1.41
CA GLU A 209 1.47 -6.28 -2.64
C GLU A 209 0.78 -7.55 -3.12
N LEU A 210 1.51 -8.67 -3.22
CA LEU A 210 0.97 -9.94 -3.72
C LEU A 210 -0.14 -10.50 -2.83
N ALA A 211 -0.05 -10.32 -1.51
CA ALA A 211 -1.12 -10.73 -0.62
C ALA A 211 -2.34 -9.77 -0.66
N CYS A 212 -2.17 -8.52 -1.11
CA CYS A 212 -3.30 -7.63 -1.42
C CYS A 212 -3.94 -8.00 -2.75
N ASP A 213 -3.15 -8.40 -3.75
CA ASP A 213 -3.65 -8.98 -4.99
C ASP A 213 -4.46 -10.25 -4.71
N LEU A 214 -3.98 -11.13 -3.82
CA LEU A 214 -4.73 -12.31 -3.38
C LEU A 214 -6.05 -11.93 -2.71
N ALA A 215 -6.07 -10.90 -1.86
CA ALA A 215 -7.30 -10.42 -1.24
C ALA A 215 -8.29 -9.91 -2.30
N ALA A 216 -7.82 -9.14 -3.28
CA ALA A 216 -8.64 -8.69 -4.40
C ALA A 216 -9.15 -9.86 -5.26
N VAL A 217 -8.31 -10.87 -5.53
CA VAL A 217 -8.72 -12.08 -6.27
C VAL A 217 -9.83 -12.83 -5.54
N ARG A 218 -9.76 -12.94 -4.21
CA ARG A 218 -10.80 -13.59 -3.40
C ARG A 218 -12.16 -12.89 -3.45
N VAL A 219 -12.21 -11.60 -3.81
CA VAL A 219 -13.46 -10.82 -3.84
C VAL A 219 -13.92 -10.58 -5.29
N CYS A 220 -13.01 -10.27 -6.20
CA CYS A 220 -13.31 -9.89 -7.59
C CYS A 220 -13.07 -11.02 -8.61
N GLY A 221 -12.42 -12.11 -8.21
CA GLY A 221 -12.03 -13.20 -9.10
C GLY A 221 -10.67 -12.99 -9.78
N ARG A 222 -10.08 -14.09 -10.28
CA ARG A 222 -8.74 -14.10 -10.88
C ARG A 222 -8.66 -13.25 -12.15
N THR A 223 -9.64 -13.39 -13.03
CA THR A 223 -9.69 -12.71 -14.34
C THR A 223 -9.71 -11.20 -14.17
N ALA A 224 -10.58 -10.67 -13.31
CA ALA A 224 -10.69 -9.23 -13.06
C ALA A 224 -9.37 -8.59 -12.61
N VAL A 225 -8.63 -9.24 -11.70
CA VAL A 225 -7.34 -8.74 -11.20
C VAL A 225 -6.23 -8.92 -12.23
N ALA A 226 -6.18 -10.06 -12.93
CA ALA A 226 -5.18 -10.30 -13.97
C ALA A 226 -5.34 -9.34 -15.15
N ASP A 227 -6.57 -9.10 -15.62
CA ASP A 227 -6.87 -8.18 -16.72
C ASP A 227 -6.49 -6.74 -16.37
N MET A 228 -6.78 -6.30 -15.14
CA MET A 228 -6.34 -5.00 -14.65
C MET A 228 -4.81 -4.83 -14.77
N TRP A 229 -4.04 -5.81 -14.30
CA TRP A 229 -2.58 -5.76 -14.38
C TRP A 229 -2.04 -5.87 -15.82
N ARG A 230 -2.74 -6.60 -16.70
CA ARG A 230 -2.39 -6.66 -18.13
C ARG A 230 -2.59 -5.29 -18.80
N GLU A 231 -3.71 -4.61 -18.56
CA GLU A 231 -3.96 -3.26 -19.10
C GLU A 231 -2.91 -2.25 -18.61
N ASP A 232 -2.53 -2.33 -17.34
CA ASP A 232 -1.47 -1.47 -16.78
C ASP A 232 -0.09 -1.78 -17.38
N LEU A 233 0.22 -3.06 -17.62
CA LEU A 233 1.45 -3.47 -18.28
C LEU A 233 1.53 -2.98 -19.73
N GLU A 234 0.43 -3.01 -20.47
CA GLU A 234 0.37 -2.47 -21.83
C GLU A 234 0.59 -0.96 -21.84
N ARG A 235 -0.04 -0.24 -20.91
CA ARG A 235 0.15 1.21 -20.76
C ARG A 235 1.58 1.57 -20.38
N ASP A 236 2.22 0.80 -19.50
CA ASP A 236 3.62 1.01 -19.15
C ASP A 236 4.56 0.71 -20.34
N ARG A 237 4.24 -0.29 -21.17
CA ARG A 237 4.99 -0.58 -22.40
C ARG A 237 4.88 0.55 -23.42
N ALA A 238 3.74 1.22 -23.50
CA ALA A 238 3.50 2.35 -24.40
C ALA A 238 4.27 3.63 -24.02
N ARG A 239 4.87 3.70 -22.81
CA ARG A 239 5.72 4.84 -22.40
C ARG A 239 7.08 4.81 -23.08
N SER A 240 7.64 6.00 -23.28
CA SER A 240 9.02 6.18 -23.77
C SER A 240 10.03 5.42 -22.91
N PHE A 241 11.08 4.89 -23.56
CA PHE A 241 12.03 3.94 -22.96
C PHE A 241 12.72 4.43 -21.69
N LEU A 242 13.28 5.65 -21.69
CA LEU A 242 14.04 6.19 -20.56
C LEU A 242 13.16 6.48 -19.33
N PRO A 243 12.02 7.21 -19.44
CA PRO A 243 11.08 7.35 -18.34
C PRO A 243 10.59 5.99 -17.80
N ARG A 244 10.36 5.02 -18.68
CA ARG A 244 9.92 3.68 -18.31
C ARG A 244 10.96 2.95 -17.43
N ILE A 245 12.23 2.97 -17.80
CA ILE A 245 13.31 2.36 -16.99
C ILE A 245 13.37 3.02 -15.62
N TRP A 246 13.35 4.34 -15.57
CA TRP A 246 13.43 5.08 -14.31
C TRP A 246 12.25 4.75 -13.38
N VAL A 247 11.02 4.78 -13.90
CA VAL A 247 9.81 4.44 -13.14
C VAL A 247 9.85 2.97 -12.70
N THR A 248 10.30 2.06 -13.55
CA THR A 248 10.42 0.64 -13.22
C THR A 248 11.44 0.43 -12.10
N ALA A 249 12.65 0.98 -12.24
CA ALA A 249 13.71 0.83 -11.25
C ALA A 249 13.31 1.38 -9.87
N ARG A 250 12.56 2.48 -9.84
CA ARG A 250 12.01 3.03 -8.60
C ARG A 250 10.87 2.16 -8.04
N SER A 251 9.96 1.71 -8.89
CA SER A 251 8.78 0.93 -8.47
C SER A 251 9.15 -0.44 -7.93
N VAL A 252 10.11 -1.13 -8.56
CA VAL A 252 10.60 -2.47 -8.17
C VAL A 252 11.08 -2.50 -6.71
N ARG A 253 11.48 -1.37 -6.12
CA ARG A 253 11.85 -1.30 -4.70
C ARG A 253 10.68 -1.47 -3.73
N THR A 254 9.46 -1.28 -4.20
CA THR A 254 8.25 -1.23 -3.37
C THR A 254 7.14 -2.11 -3.90
N HIS A 255 7.14 -2.41 -5.19
CA HIS A 255 6.13 -3.20 -5.87
C HIS A 255 6.78 -4.31 -6.69
N PRO A 256 6.19 -5.51 -6.71
CA PRO A 256 6.64 -6.58 -7.59
C PRO A 256 6.44 -6.19 -9.05
N PRO A 257 7.27 -6.71 -9.98
CA PRO A 257 7.07 -6.52 -11.41
C PRO A 257 5.64 -6.94 -11.82
N MET A 258 5.00 -6.18 -12.71
CA MET A 258 3.61 -6.47 -13.12
C MET A 258 3.42 -7.90 -13.65
N ARG A 259 4.41 -8.45 -14.36
CA ARG A 259 4.37 -9.86 -14.81
C ARG A 259 4.26 -10.84 -13.64
N LEU A 260 4.95 -10.58 -12.53
CA LEU A 260 4.83 -11.39 -11.32
C LEU A 260 3.44 -11.26 -10.70
N ARG A 261 2.86 -10.06 -10.69
CA ARG A 261 1.48 -9.83 -10.20
C ARG A 261 0.44 -10.57 -11.04
N ILE A 262 0.58 -10.56 -12.37
CA ILE A 262 -0.27 -11.30 -13.30
C ILE A 262 -0.18 -12.80 -13.03
N LEU A 263 1.04 -13.36 -13.04
CA LEU A 263 1.26 -14.78 -12.77
C LEU A 263 0.70 -15.20 -11.41
N TRP A 264 0.91 -14.37 -10.40
CA TRP A 264 0.38 -14.59 -9.06
C TRP A 264 -1.15 -14.60 -9.06
N ALA A 265 -1.81 -13.59 -9.63
CA ALA A 265 -3.27 -13.51 -9.68
C ALA A 265 -3.90 -14.70 -10.42
N GLU A 266 -3.24 -15.19 -11.47
CA GLU A 266 -3.70 -16.35 -12.26
C GLU A 266 -3.58 -17.68 -11.51
N HIS A 267 -2.55 -17.85 -10.68
CA HIS A 267 -2.16 -19.16 -10.13
C HIS A 267 -2.27 -19.28 -8.61
N VAL A 268 -2.52 -18.18 -7.88
CA VAL A 268 -2.57 -18.21 -6.42
C VAL A 268 -3.64 -19.19 -5.93
N PRO A 269 -3.31 -20.11 -4.99
CA PRO A 269 -4.27 -21.08 -4.50
C PRO A 269 -5.45 -20.37 -3.83
N LEU A 270 -6.66 -20.71 -4.27
CA LEU A 270 -7.90 -20.26 -3.67
C LEU A 270 -8.56 -21.46 -2.99
N PRO A 271 -9.14 -21.29 -1.79
CA PRO A 271 -9.98 -22.33 -1.21
C PRO A 271 -11.18 -22.58 -2.14
N ASP A 272 -11.58 -23.84 -2.30
CA ASP A 272 -12.78 -24.21 -3.03
C ASP A 272 -14.00 -23.59 -2.33
N GLY A 273 -14.54 -22.53 -2.92
CA GLY A 273 -15.70 -21.81 -2.41
C GLY A 273 -16.87 -21.90 -3.39
N PRO A 274 -18.12 -22.01 -2.90
CA PRO A 274 -19.30 -21.98 -3.76
C PRO A 274 -19.38 -20.64 -4.51
N GLY A 275 -20.11 -20.65 -5.63
CA GLY A 275 -20.20 -19.57 -6.62
C GLY A 275 -20.04 -18.16 -6.06
N GLN A 276 -18.97 -17.49 -6.48
CA GLN A 276 -18.64 -16.13 -6.07
C GLN A 276 -19.70 -15.17 -6.64
N GLU A 277 -20.50 -14.55 -5.76
CA GLU A 277 -21.45 -13.53 -6.18
C GLU A 277 -20.71 -12.38 -6.88
N PRO A 278 -21.30 -11.76 -7.93
CA PRO A 278 -20.67 -10.65 -8.62
C PRO A 278 -20.38 -9.50 -7.66
N HIS A 279 -19.16 -8.97 -7.69
CA HIS A 279 -18.80 -7.80 -6.88
C HIS A 279 -19.81 -6.67 -7.08
N PRO A 280 -20.30 -5.98 -6.03
CA PRO A 280 -21.34 -4.93 -6.10
C PRO A 280 -20.94 -3.68 -6.91
N LEU A 281 -19.70 -3.63 -7.41
CA LEU A 281 -19.16 -2.54 -8.23
C LEU A 281 -18.88 -3.00 -9.67
N HIS A 282 -19.04 -4.29 -9.98
CA HIS A 282 -18.99 -4.76 -11.36
C HIS A 282 -20.13 -4.14 -12.14
N THR A 283 -19.78 -3.48 -13.24
CA THR A 283 -20.72 -3.11 -14.28
C THR A 283 -20.75 -4.26 -15.28
N ALA A 284 -21.93 -4.72 -15.67
CA ALA A 284 -22.06 -5.59 -16.85
C ALA A 284 -21.35 -4.89 -18.02
N ALA A 285 -20.53 -5.63 -18.77
CA ALA A 285 -19.95 -5.09 -19.99
C ALA A 285 -21.12 -4.62 -20.88
N ALA A 286 -21.08 -3.37 -21.32
CA ALA A 286 -22.00 -2.91 -22.34
C ALA A 286 -21.72 -3.74 -23.60
N SER A 287 -22.67 -4.61 -23.95
CA SER A 287 -22.72 -5.36 -25.20
C SER A 287 -22.86 -4.43 -26.39
#